data_AF-A0A3Q2DN68-F1
#
_entry.id   AF-A0A3Q2DN68-F1
#
_cell.length_a   1.000
_cell.length_b   1.000
_cell.length_c   1.000
_cell.angle_alpha   90.00
_cell.angle_beta   90.00
_cell.angle_gamma   90.00
#
_symmetry.space_group_name_H-M   'P 1'
#
loop_
_entity.id
_entity.type
_entity.pdbx_description
1 polymer ?
#
loop_
_entity_poly.entity_id
_entity_poly.type
_entity_poly.pdbx_seq_one_letter_code
_entity_poly.pdbx_strand_id
1 'polypeptide(L)'
;MSVESKKTCEGCCSKLKLFLVSLAFMYFSKAFGGGYMKSSITQIERRFDIPSSLIGVIDGSFEMGNLLVIAFVSYFGAKLHRPRLIGIGCLIMATGSFIVALPHFLQGPYKYETSMSHNTQVNGSENLLPCLSNHSLKTDSFLSACEKAAGSSMWIYVFLGNMLRGIGETPSMPLGISYLDDFSRQENTPFYLACIYTTGMLGPMAGFMLGSYLAKTYVDIGFVDLDSITITYKDSRWVGAWWLGFIANGALILLASIPFFFLPKSLPKQGEEDSSNKSTELTSWPEQENFLPDENQNAEDKEKRVTFKEMVKDFIPSLKRLFRNTIFSMIILTNLVAVNAFVGMITFIPKFMEQIYGQAASRANFIIGTSCQPIVTQVSNNPSSLLHWDPVCAYNGMTYASPCLAGCQTSTGTGKAMVFHNCTCIGISVTPAANMSAVLGQCHRRSECDSKFKIYMALSVLGAFISACGGTPGYIVLLRSIQPDLKSLALGMQTLIVRTLGGIPPPIYFGALIDQACLKWGTKQCGGRGACRLYNANMFRLTFLGLVIGLSILANMLWGVLYVKIVKKQKKLALRDQAKENGAEGKRLSNGHAHINIVKHREETNNESTI
;
A
#
# COMPACT_ATOMS: atom_id res chain seq x y z
N MET A 1 58.18 28.20 24.88
CA MET A 1 56.94 28.51 24.13
C MET A 1 56.32 27.22 23.66
N SER A 2 55.11 26.89 24.08
CA SER A 2 54.37 25.72 23.58
C SER A 2 53.74 26.03 22.23
N VAL A 3 54.01 25.20 21.21
CA VAL A 3 53.24 25.25 19.97
C VAL A 3 51.90 24.59 20.24
N GLU A 4 50.87 25.39 20.43
CA GLU A 4 49.52 24.93 20.71
C GLU A 4 48.92 24.30 19.45
N SER A 5 48.92 22.96 19.40
CA SER A 5 48.32 22.21 18.29
C SER A 5 46.83 22.47 18.24
N LYS A 6 46.38 23.24 17.23
CA LYS A 6 44.96 23.49 16.96
C LYS A 6 44.24 22.15 16.82
N LYS A 7 43.43 21.79 17.82
CA LYS A 7 42.35 20.82 17.65
C LYS A 7 41.36 21.38 16.62
N THR A 8 41.52 20.98 15.36
CA THR A 8 40.48 21.15 14.35
C THR A 8 39.21 20.48 14.85
N CYS A 9 38.13 21.24 14.99
CA CYS A 9 36.86 20.73 15.50
C CYS A 9 36.35 19.63 14.56
N GLU A 10 36.20 18.39 15.05
CA GLU A 10 35.55 17.29 14.33
C GLU A 10 34.02 17.47 14.32
N GLY A 11 33.58 18.61 13.79
CA GLY A 11 32.21 19.06 13.75
C GLY A 11 31.40 18.42 12.63
N CYS A 12 31.26 17.10 12.60
CA CYS A 12 30.17 16.45 11.86
C CYS A 12 29.77 15.09 12.44
N CYS A 13 28.50 14.74 12.28
CA CYS A 13 27.92 13.51 12.82
C CYS A 13 28.60 12.27 12.23
N SER A 14 28.95 11.28 13.06
CA SER A 14 29.57 10.01 12.63
C SER A 14 28.87 9.44 11.39
N LYS A 15 29.66 8.98 10.41
CA LYS A 15 29.17 8.57 9.07
C LYS A 15 28.09 7.48 9.14
N LEU A 16 28.12 6.62 10.16
CA LEU A 16 27.06 5.63 10.44
C LEU A 16 25.73 6.30 10.86
N LYS A 17 25.78 7.33 11.72
CA LYS A 17 24.61 8.13 12.11
C LYS A 17 24.05 8.92 10.92
N LEU A 18 24.92 9.45 10.04
CA LEU A 18 24.50 10.10 8.79
C LEU A 18 23.78 9.12 7.85
N PHE A 19 24.30 7.89 7.69
CA PHE A 19 23.61 6.84 6.94
C PHE A 19 22.25 6.49 7.57
N LEU A 20 22.19 6.30 8.90
CA LEU A 20 20.95 6.01 9.63
C LEU A 20 19.86 7.07 9.42
N VAL A 21 20.22 8.36 9.56
CA VAL A 21 19.28 9.48 9.32
C VAL A 21 18.82 9.53 7.86
N SER A 22 19.75 9.34 6.91
CA SER A 22 19.43 9.31 5.47
C SER A 22 18.49 8.15 5.11
N LEU A 23 18.73 6.96 5.69
CA LEU A 23 17.93 5.77 5.49
C LEU A 23 16.53 5.92 6.11
N ALA A 24 16.42 6.47 7.33
CA ALA A 24 15.14 6.77 7.97
C ALA A 24 14.32 7.81 7.16
N PHE A 25 14.95 8.88 6.68
CA PHE A 25 14.31 9.91 5.86
C PHE A 25 13.86 9.37 4.48
N MET A 26 14.64 8.49 3.87
CA MET A 26 14.23 7.77 2.65
C MET A 26 13.06 6.81 2.92
N TYR A 27 13.04 6.11 4.07
CA TYR A 27 11.92 5.26 4.49
C TYR A 27 10.63 6.06 4.73
N PHE A 28 10.71 7.25 5.34
CA PHE A 28 9.60 8.20 5.42
C PHE A 28 9.13 8.59 4.01
N SER A 29 10.05 9.00 3.14
CA SER A 29 9.75 9.52 1.80
C SER A 29 9.06 8.50 0.89
N LYS A 30 9.55 7.25 0.84
CA LYS A 30 8.92 6.19 0.04
C LYS A 30 7.52 5.84 0.55
N ALA A 31 7.33 5.81 1.87
CA ALA A 31 6.05 5.46 2.49
C ALA A 31 5.03 6.62 2.43
N PHE A 32 5.50 7.88 2.47
CA PHE A 32 4.74 9.08 2.17
C PHE A 32 4.15 9.02 0.75
N GLY A 33 4.98 8.75 -0.26
CA GLY A 33 4.50 8.53 -1.63
C GLY A 33 3.54 7.34 -1.75
N GLY A 34 3.71 6.30 -0.95
CA GLY A 34 2.78 5.16 -0.86
C GLY A 34 1.39 5.59 -0.37
N GLY A 35 1.33 6.24 0.79
CA GLY A 35 0.07 6.77 1.34
C GLY A 35 -0.59 7.82 0.43
N TYR A 36 0.21 8.71 -0.17
CA TYR A 36 -0.30 9.70 -1.12
C TYR A 36 -0.95 9.04 -2.34
N MET A 37 -0.33 8.00 -2.93
CA MET A 37 -0.91 7.24 -4.04
C MET A 37 -2.30 6.69 -3.68
N LYS A 38 -2.43 6.02 -2.52
CA LYS A 38 -3.73 5.50 -2.05
C LYS A 38 -4.76 6.63 -1.85
N SER A 39 -4.33 7.76 -1.30
CA SER A 39 -5.19 8.94 -1.08
C SER A 39 -5.70 9.61 -2.38
N SER A 40 -4.97 9.45 -3.49
CA SER A 40 -5.26 10.06 -4.79
C SER A 40 -6.09 9.17 -5.73
N ILE A 41 -6.32 7.90 -5.38
CA ILE A 41 -7.00 6.91 -6.24
C ILE A 41 -8.31 7.44 -6.84
N THR A 42 -9.21 7.98 -6.02
CA THR A 42 -10.53 8.45 -6.51
C THR A 42 -10.44 9.71 -7.38
N GLN A 43 -9.32 10.44 -7.33
CA GLN A 43 -9.08 11.63 -8.14
C GLN A 43 -8.51 11.23 -9.51
N ILE A 44 -7.57 10.28 -9.54
CA ILE A 44 -7.03 9.65 -10.75
C ILE A 44 -8.17 8.96 -11.53
N GLU A 45 -9.03 8.21 -10.84
CA GLU A 45 -10.18 7.52 -11.42
C GLU A 45 -11.14 8.47 -12.16
N ARG A 46 -11.50 9.60 -11.52
CA ARG A 46 -12.37 10.64 -12.08
C ARG A 46 -11.71 11.46 -13.20
N ARG A 47 -10.38 11.66 -13.14
CA ARG A 47 -9.63 12.42 -14.15
C ARG A 47 -9.51 11.66 -15.48
N PHE A 48 -9.25 10.36 -15.43
CA PHE A 48 -9.08 9.52 -16.63
C PHE A 48 -10.35 8.76 -17.04
N ASP A 49 -11.42 8.86 -16.24
CA ASP A 49 -12.71 8.17 -16.45
C ASP A 49 -12.51 6.66 -16.65
N ILE A 50 -11.92 6.00 -15.64
CA ILE A 50 -11.53 4.58 -15.68
C ILE A 50 -12.22 3.73 -14.61
N PRO A 51 -12.45 2.43 -14.85
CA PRO A 51 -13.04 1.52 -13.87
C PRO A 51 -12.09 1.22 -12.68
N SER A 52 -12.67 0.82 -11.55
CA SER A 52 -11.95 0.56 -10.29
C SER A 52 -10.96 -0.61 -10.40
N SER A 53 -11.28 -1.59 -11.25
CA SER A 53 -10.41 -2.70 -11.64
C SER A 53 -9.12 -2.23 -12.35
N LEU A 54 -9.21 -1.26 -13.25
CA LEU A 54 -8.03 -0.69 -13.93
C LEU A 54 -7.19 0.19 -12.98
N ILE A 55 -7.84 0.92 -12.07
CA ILE A 55 -7.17 1.55 -10.91
C ILE A 55 -6.39 0.51 -10.11
N GLY A 56 -6.95 -0.68 -9.89
CA GLY A 56 -6.26 -1.79 -9.23
C GLY A 56 -4.99 -2.26 -9.97
N VAL A 57 -5.02 -2.32 -11.30
CA VAL A 57 -3.83 -2.63 -12.12
C VAL A 57 -2.78 -1.52 -12.04
N ILE A 58 -3.19 -0.26 -12.06
CA ILE A 58 -2.31 0.91 -11.91
C ILE A 58 -1.63 0.91 -10.53
N ASP A 59 -2.37 0.62 -9.46
CA ASP A 59 -1.85 0.51 -8.10
C ASP A 59 -0.87 -0.68 -7.96
N GLY A 60 -1.26 -1.87 -8.42
CA GLY A 60 -0.43 -3.07 -8.41
C GLY A 60 0.84 -3.00 -9.27
N SER A 61 0.92 -2.07 -10.24
CA SER A 61 2.12 -1.87 -11.07
C SER A 61 3.37 -1.50 -10.28
N PHE A 62 3.23 -0.90 -9.09
CA PHE A 62 4.34 -0.67 -8.16
C PHE A 62 5.03 -1.98 -7.77
N GLU A 63 4.24 -3.00 -7.41
CA GLU A 63 4.76 -4.30 -7.02
C GLU A 63 5.31 -5.06 -8.23
N MET A 64 4.68 -4.93 -9.42
CA MET A 64 5.25 -5.44 -10.67
C MET A 64 6.65 -4.87 -10.92
N GLY A 65 6.82 -3.55 -10.75
CA GLY A 65 8.11 -2.87 -10.90
C GLY A 65 9.18 -3.37 -9.92
N ASN A 66 8.83 -3.53 -8.64
CA ASN A 66 9.75 -4.03 -7.63
C ASN A 66 10.19 -5.48 -7.93
N LEU A 67 9.26 -6.34 -8.33
CA LEU A 67 9.51 -7.75 -8.67
C LEU A 67 10.47 -7.93 -9.85
N LEU A 68 10.47 -7.04 -10.84
CA LEU A 68 11.37 -7.10 -12.01
C LEU A 68 12.86 -7.03 -11.63
N VAL A 69 13.21 -6.35 -10.53
CA VAL A 69 14.61 -6.06 -10.18
C VAL A 69 15.04 -6.62 -8.82
N ILE A 70 14.12 -7.04 -7.93
CA ILE A 70 14.45 -7.48 -6.57
C ILE A 70 15.46 -8.62 -6.48
N ALA A 71 15.39 -9.62 -7.38
CA ALA A 71 16.35 -10.71 -7.42
C ALA A 71 17.76 -10.23 -7.82
N PHE A 72 17.86 -9.39 -8.85
CA PHE A 72 19.13 -8.84 -9.33
C PHE A 72 19.78 -7.93 -8.27
N VAL A 73 19.01 -7.00 -7.71
CA VAL A 73 19.48 -6.03 -6.71
C VAL A 73 19.89 -6.72 -5.42
N SER A 74 19.18 -7.76 -4.97
CA SER A 74 19.53 -8.50 -3.75
C SER A 74 20.82 -9.32 -3.90
N TYR A 75 21.08 -9.93 -5.06
CA TYR A 75 22.27 -10.76 -5.28
C TYR A 75 23.52 -9.95 -5.70
N PHE A 76 23.38 -9.05 -6.69
CA PHE A 76 24.52 -8.28 -7.21
C PHE A 76 24.75 -6.99 -6.43
N GLY A 77 23.68 -6.33 -5.97
CA GLY A 77 23.77 -5.03 -5.29
C GLY A 77 24.58 -5.07 -3.98
N ALA A 78 24.58 -6.21 -3.28
CA ALA A 78 25.37 -6.41 -2.06
C ALA A 78 26.89 -6.36 -2.30
N LYS A 79 27.35 -6.71 -3.51
CA LYS A 79 28.77 -6.72 -3.94
C LYS A 79 29.21 -5.34 -4.48
N LEU A 80 28.25 -4.52 -4.91
CA LEU A 80 28.46 -3.16 -5.41
C LEU A 80 28.55 -2.13 -4.27
N HIS A 81 28.69 -0.86 -4.63
CA HIS A 81 28.76 0.24 -3.65
C HIS A 81 27.37 0.55 -3.06
N ARG A 82 26.95 -0.22 -2.04
CA ARG A 82 25.56 -0.26 -1.55
C ARG A 82 24.89 1.13 -1.35
N PRO A 83 25.50 2.15 -0.68
CA PRO A 83 24.89 3.48 -0.57
C PRO A 83 24.57 4.13 -1.92
N ARG A 84 25.52 4.20 -2.85
CA ARG A 84 25.30 4.77 -4.20
C ARG A 84 24.19 4.06 -4.98
N LEU A 85 24.02 2.75 -4.80
CA LEU A 85 22.95 1.99 -5.44
C LEU A 85 21.56 2.29 -4.83
N ILE A 86 21.49 2.58 -3.52
CA ILE A 86 20.28 3.12 -2.88
C ILE A 86 19.99 4.54 -3.41
N GLY A 87 21.02 5.39 -3.56
CA GLY A 87 20.90 6.71 -4.17
C GLY A 87 20.34 6.66 -5.60
N ILE A 88 20.90 5.80 -6.45
CA ILE A 88 20.38 5.57 -7.82
C ILE A 88 18.92 5.10 -7.78
N GLY A 89 18.55 4.19 -6.87
CA GLY A 89 17.16 3.79 -6.65
C GLY A 89 16.24 4.97 -6.30
N CYS A 90 16.70 5.88 -5.43
CA CYS A 90 15.96 7.10 -5.09
C CYS A 90 15.79 8.03 -6.30
N LEU A 91 16.81 8.22 -7.15
CA LEU A 91 16.67 9.00 -8.39
C LEU A 91 15.63 8.39 -9.36
N ILE A 92 15.63 7.06 -9.50
CA ILE A 92 14.64 6.33 -10.31
C ILE A 92 13.23 6.50 -9.71
N MET A 93 13.09 6.40 -8.38
CA MET A 93 11.81 6.56 -7.68
C MET A 93 11.26 8.00 -7.72
N ALA A 94 12.14 9.00 -7.66
CA ALA A 94 11.77 10.40 -7.89
C ALA A 94 11.30 10.62 -9.34
N THR A 95 12.06 10.11 -10.32
CA THR A 95 11.72 10.16 -11.75
C THR A 95 10.34 9.56 -12.02
N GLY A 96 10.05 8.37 -11.47
CA GLY A 96 8.73 7.75 -11.57
C GLY A 96 7.62 8.59 -10.93
N SER A 97 7.91 9.33 -9.86
CA SER A 97 6.94 10.25 -9.22
C SER A 97 6.61 11.45 -10.12
N PHE A 98 7.59 12.03 -10.81
CA PHE A 98 7.32 13.08 -11.79
C PHE A 98 6.57 12.56 -13.04
N ILE A 99 6.87 11.34 -13.49
CA ILE A 99 6.12 10.68 -14.59
C ILE A 99 4.65 10.44 -14.21
N VAL A 100 4.34 10.13 -12.96
CA VAL A 100 2.93 10.04 -12.49
C VAL A 100 2.20 11.39 -12.62
N ALA A 101 2.87 12.51 -12.34
CA ALA A 101 2.28 13.86 -12.46
C ALA A 101 2.14 14.35 -13.92
N LEU A 102 3.00 13.87 -14.82
CA LEU A 102 3.13 14.34 -16.20
C LEU A 102 1.81 14.46 -17.02
N PRO A 103 0.84 13.51 -16.94
CA PRO A 103 -0.44 13.62 -17.65
C PRO A 103 -1.23 14.90 -17.43
N HIS A 104 -1.13 15.55 -16.27
CA HIS A 104 -1.86 16.79 -16.01
C HIS A 104 -1.45 17.89 -17.00
N PHE A 105 -0.14 18.04 -17.22
CA PHE A 105 0.44 19.04 -18.12
C PHE A 105 0.25 18.70 -19.60
N LEU A 106 0.08 17.41 -19.94
CA LEU A 106 -0.13 16.95 -21.32
C LEU A 106 -1.59 16.97 -21.78
N GLN A 107 -2.56 16.80 -20.88
CA GLN A 107 -3.97 16.59 -21.25
C GLN A 107 -4.83 17.87 -21.25
N GLY A 108 -4.27 19.01 -20.82
CA GLY A 108 -4.99 20.29 -20.72
C GLY A 108 -6.02 20.33 -19.57
N PRO A 109 -6.87 21.37 -19.52
CA PRO A 109 -7.84 21.56 -18.42
C PRO A 109 -8.88 20.44 -18.30
N TYR A 110 -9.36 20.19 -17.09
CA TYR A 110 -10.40 19.19 -16.80
C TYR A 110 -11.76 19.62 -17.34
N LYS A 111 -12.21 18.94 -18.40
CA LYS A 111 -13.56 19.08 -18.92
C LYS A 111 -14.51 18.12 -18.19
N TYR A 112 -15.33 18.67 -17.31
CA TYR A 112 -16.49 17.99 -16.71
C TYR A 112 -17.76 18.33 -17.50
N GLU A 113 -18.73 17.41 -17.53
CA GLU A 113 -20.00 17.66 -18.22
C GLU A 113 -20.80 18.76 -17.51
N THR A 114 -21.15 19.80 -18.26
CA THR A 114 -22.02 20.92 -17.89
C THR A 114 -23.18 21.03 -18.87
N SER A 115 -24.40 21.20 -18.36
CA SER A 115 -25.62 21.26 -19.16
C SER A 115 -25.77 22.57 -19.95
N MET A 116 -25.05 23.63 -19.57
CA MET A 116 -25.11 24.95 -20.21
C MET A 116 -24.09 25.13 -21.35
N SER A 117 -24.06 24.17 -22.28
CA SER A 117 -23.41 24.33 -23.60
C SER A 117 -24.40 24.74 -24.69
N HIS A 118 -25.43 25.53 -24.32
CA HIS A 118 -26.26 26.25 -25.29
C HIS A 118 -25.63 27.63 -25.57
N ASN A 119 -25.42 27.93 -26.85
CA ASN A 119 -24.81 29.19 -27.28
C ASN A 119 -25.60 30.41 -26.77
N THR A 120 -24.90 31.39 -26.21
CA THR A 120 -25.46 32.62 -25.63
C THR A 120 -25.93 33.64 -26.68
N GLN A 121 -26.54 33.17 -27.78
CA GLN A 121 -27.09 33.99 -28.88
C GLN A 121 -28.38 33.36 -29.47
N VAL A 122 -29.44 33.29 -28.66
CA VAL A 122 -30.82 33.20 -29.17
C VAL A 122 -31.70 34.13 -28.34
N ASN A 123 -32.16 35.23 -28.95
CA ASN A 123 -33.18 36.08 -28.35
C ASN A 123 -34.56 35.45 -28.58
N GLY A 124 -35.05 34.69 -27.60
CA GLY A 124 -36.39 34.09 -27.64
C GLY A 124 -36.83 33.57 -26.28
N SER A 125 -38.01 33.99 -25.82
CA SER A 125 -38.61 33.51 -24.56
C SER A 125 -39.41 32.23 -24.80
N GLU A 126 -38.76 31.08 -24.71
CA GLU A 126 -39.45 29.78 -24.65
C GLU A 126 -39.21 29.08 -23.30
N ASN A 127 -40.28 28.55 -22.72
CA ASN A 127 -40.25 27.78 -21.48
C ASN A 127 -39.70 26.37 -21.75
N LEU A 128 -38.39 26.24 -21.81
CA LEU A 128 -37.70 25.01 -22.21
C LEU A 128 -37.96 23.85 -21.21
N LEU A 129 -38.68 22.80 -21.64
CA LEU A 129 -38.89 21.61 -20.81
C LEU A 129 -37.57 20.83 -20.64
N PRO A 130 -37.15 20.44 -19.41
CA PRO A 130 -35.87 19.76 -19.14
C PRO A 130 -35.67 18.36 -19.75
N CYS A 131 -36.60 17.85 -20.54
CA CYS A 131 -36.69 16.43 -20.93
C CYS A 131 -36.62 16.17 -22.45
N LEU A 132 -36.54 17.20 -23.30
CA LEU A 132 -36.53 17.08 -24.77
C LEU A 132 -35.10 17.07 -25.34
N SER A 133 -34.34 16.02 -25.04
CA SER A 133 -33.00 15.80 -25.61
C SER A 133 -33.07 15.07 -26.96
N ASN A 134 -33.41 15.78 -28.03
CA ASN A 134 -33.46 15.20 -29.38
C ASN A 134 -32.74 16.10 -30.40
N HIS A 135 -31.41 16.08 -30.37
CA HIS A 135 -30.57 16.82 -31.32
C HIS A 135 -29.46 15.92 -31.87
N SER A 136 -29.57 15.55 -33.14
CA SER A 136 -28.45 14.97 -33.89
C SER A 136 -27.38 16.04 -34.11
N LEU A 137 -26.11 15.66 -33.90
CA LEU A 137 -24.94 16.54 -34.05
C LEU A 137 -24.04 16.00 -35.17
N LYS A 138 -23.38 16.93 -35.89
CA LYS A 138 -22.67 16.63 -37.15
C LYS A 138 -21.45 15.70 -36.92
N THR A 139 -21.32 14.70 -37.78
CA THR A 139 -20.43 13.53 -37.58
C THR A 139 -18.93 13.85 -37.69
N ASP A 140 -18.54 14.75 -38.59
CA ASP A 140 -17.15 14.81 -39.08
C ASP A 140 -16.17 15.44 -38.06
N SER A 141 -16.63 16.42 -37.28
CA SER A 141 -15.84 17.00 -36.19
C SER A 141 -15.75 16.08 -34.97
N PHE A 142 -16.74 15.20 -34.78
CA PHE A 142 -16.75 14.21 -33.70
C PHE A 142 -15.72 13.09 -33.96
N LEU A 143 -15.60 12.63 -35.21
CA LEU A 143 -14.70 11.54 -35.57
C LEU A 143 -13.22 11.90 -35.34
N SER A 144 -12.78 13.07 -35.82
CA SER A 144 -11.40 13.54 -35.68
C SER A 144 -11.03 13.96 -34.25
N ALA A 145 -11.99 14.47 -33.47
CA ALA A 145 -11.82 14.67 -32.04
C ALA A 145 -11.68 13.32 -31.30
N CYS A 146 -12.46 12.32 -31.70
CA CYS A 146 -12.38 10.99 -31.11
C CYS A 146 -11.08 10.25 -31.48
N GLU A 147 -10.55 10.40 -32.70
CA GLU A 147 -9.27 9.79 -33.09
C GLU A 147 -8.10 10.25 -32.18
N LYS A 148 -8.06 11.56 -31.84
CA LYS A 148 -7.14 12.10 -30.83
C LYS A 148 -7.44 11.63 -29.40
N ALA A 149 -8.72 11.49 -29.02
CA ALA A 149 -9.10 11.04 -27.69
C ALA A 149 -8.83 9.54 -27.45
N ALA A 150 -9.02 8.69 -28.46
CA ALA A 150 -8.76 7.25 -28.42
C ALA A 150 -7.26 6.93 -28.26
N GLY A 151 -6.39 7.70 -28.94
CA GLY A 151 -4.93 7.62 -28.74
C GLY A 151 -4.45 8.12 -27.37
N SER A 152 -5.27 8.89 -26.64
CA SER A 152 -4.88 9.60 -25.41
C SER A 152 -5.03 8.76 -24.12
N SER A 153 -4.49 7.54 -24.09
CA SER A 153 -4.46 6.68 -22.89
C SER A 153 -3.43 7.13 -21.83
N MET A 154 -3.53 8.39 -21.36
CA MET A 154 -2.53 9.01 -20.48
C MET A 154 -2.43 8.38 -19.08
N TRP A 155 -3.40 7.56 -18.67
CA TRP A 155 -3.29 6.70 -17.48
C TRP A 155 -2.10 5.73 -17.55
N ILE A 156 -1.57 5.43 -18.76
CA ILE A 156 -0.36 4.62 -18.96
C ILE A 156 0.86 5.30 -18.33
N TYR A 157 0.98 6.63 -18.32
CA TYR A 157 2.06 7.30 -17.60
C TYR A 157 1.95 7.12 -16.08
N VAL A 158 0.73 7.07 -15.53
CA VAL A 158 0.51 6.77 -14.10
C VAL A 158 0.97 5.33 -13.80
N PHE A 159 0.65 4.37 -14.67
CA PHE A 159 1.14 2.99 -14.58
C PHE A 159 2.67 2.92 -14.67
N LEU A 160 3.28 3.49 -15.71
CA LEU A 160 4.73 3.45 -15.93
C LEU A 160 5.51 4.17 -14.81
N GLY A 161 5.02 5.33 -14.36
CA GLY A 161 5.63 6.07 -13.26
C GLY A 161 5.51 5.34 -11.93
N ASN A 162 4.39 4.66 -11.66
CA ASN A 162 4.22 3.85 -10.46
C ASN A 162 5.07 2.56 -10.49
N MET A 163 5.21 1.92 -11.65
CA MET A 163 6.15 0.83 -11.88
C MET A 163 7.61 1.27 -11.68
N LEU A 164 7.99 2.44 -12.20
CA LEU A 164 9.34 2.99 -12.02
C LEU A 164 9.62 3.36 -10.56
N ARG A 165 8.60 3.81 -9.81
CA ARG A 165 8.69 3.96 -8.34
C ARG A 165 8.95 2.64 -7.64
N GLY A 166 8.33 1.55 -8.09
CA GLY A 166 8.58 0.19 -7.59
C GLY A 166 10.04 -0.26 -7.80
N ILE A 167 10.55 -0.08 -9.02
CA ILE A 167 11.95 -0.38 -9.39
C ILE A 167 12.93 0.43 -8.50
N GLY A 168 12.63 1.71 -8.26
CA GLY A 168 13.46 2.57 -7.43
C GLY A 168 13.38 2.28 -5.93
N GLU A 169 12.28 1.71 -5.43
CA GLU A 169 12.14 1.28 -4.03
C GLU A 169 12.99 0.04 -3.71
N THR A 170 13.17 -0.85 -4.68
CA THR A 170 13.81 -2.17 -4.50
C THR A 170 15.13 -2.17 -3.69
N PRO A 171 16.16 -1.35 -3.98
CA PRO A 171 17.42 -1.38 -3.22
C PRO A 171 17.28 -0.93 -1.75
N SER A 172 16.28 -0.13 -1.43
CA SER A 172 16.12 0.56 -0.14
C SER A 172 16.15 -0.37 1.07
N MET A 173 15.52 -1.55 0.96
CA MET A 173 15.40 -2.50 2.06
C MET A 173 16.59 -3.49 2.15
N PRO A 174 16.91 -4.31 1.12
CA PRO A 174 17.98 -5.31 1.23
C PRO A 174 19.36 -4.68 1.37
N LEU A 175 19.65 -3.59 0.66
CA LEU A 175 20.96 -2.93 0.74
C LEU A 175 21.04 -1.96 1.92
N GLY A 176 19.92 -1.32 2.28
CA GLY A 176 19.84 -0.40 3.41
C GLY A 176 20.05 -1.09 4.75
N ILE A 177 19.32 -2.18 4.98
CA ILE A 177 19.38 -2.94 6.24
C ILE A 177 20.72 -3.68 6.39
N SER A 178 21.21 -4.32 5.32
CA SER A 178 22.50 -5.03 5.38
C SER A 178 23.68 -4.08 5.61
N TYR A 179 23.68 -2.90 4.99
CA TYR A 179 24.73 -1.90 5.25
C TYR A 179 24.65 -1.33 6.68
N LEU A 180 23.46 -1.22 7.27
CA LEU A 180 23.32 -0.82 8.66
C LEU A 180 23.95 -1.86 9.60
N ASP A 181 23.52 -3.12 9.46
CA ASP A 181 23.91 -4.23 10.36
C ASP A 181 25.40 -4.59 10.26
N ASP A 182 26.00 -4.53 9.06
CA ASP A 182 27.43 -4.77 8.86
C ASP A 182 28.33 -3.82 9.69
N PHE A 183 27.86 -2.58 9.95
CA PHE A 183 28.67 -1.52 10.59
C PHE A 183 28.19 -1.10 11.99
N SER A 184 26.99 -1.47 12.43
CA SER A 184 26.55 -1.28 13.83
C SER A 184 27.02 -2.41 14.76
N ARG A 185 26.94 -2.18 16.08
CA ARG A 185 26.99 -3.29 17.06
C ARG A 185 25.68 -4.08 16.99
N GLN A 186 25.75 -5.40 17.10
CA GLN A 186 24.57 -6.29 17.09
C GLN A 186 23.54 -5.95 18.19
N GLU A 187 24.02 -5.42 19.32
CA GLU A 187 23.19 -4.87 20.41
C GLU A 187 22.35 -3.66 19.96
N ASN A 188 22.89 -2.84 19.06
CA ASN A 188 22.30 -1.58 18.60
C ASN A 188 21.46 -1.73 17.32
N THR A 189 21.75 -2.71 16.44
CA THR A 189 21.00 -2.88 15.18
C THR A 189 19.48 -2.94 15.39
N PRO A 190 18.93 -3.70 16.37
CA PRO A 190 17.48 -3.78 16.59
C PRO A 190 16.85 -2.42 16.92
N PHE A 191 17.54 -1.58 17.70
CA PHE A 191 17.09 -0.23 18.03
C PHE A 191 17.10 0.69 16.80
N TYR A 192 18.19 0.68 16.02
CA TYR A 192 18.28 1.46 14.78
C TYR A 192 17.21 1.05 13.75
N LEU A 193 16.93 -0.24 13.61
CA LEU A 193 15.85 -0.74 12.77
C LEU A 193 14.47 -0.31 13.26
N ALA A 194 14.21 -0.36 14.58
CA ALA A 194 12.97 0.14 15.16
C ALA A 194 12.76 1.64 14.85
N CYS A 195 13.81 2.47 14.97
CA CYS A 195 13.78 3.88 14.58
C CYS A 195 13.41 4.05 13.09
N ILE A 196 14.09 3.35 12.17
CA ILE A 196 13.81 3.43 10.73
C ILE A 196 12.36 3.04 10.39
N TYR A 197 11.85 1.94 10.96
CA TYR A 197 10.48 1.51 10.70
C TYR A 197 9.45 2.48 11.29
N THR A 198 9.69 3.03 12.48
CA THR A 198 8.82 4.03 13.12
C THR A 198 8.77 5.31 12.30
N THR A 199 9.92 5.82 11.85
CA THR A 199 9.99 6.97 10.93
C THR A 199 9.30 6.68 9.60
N GLY A 200 9.41 5.45 9.07
CA GLY A 200 8.66 5.00 7.90
C GLY A 200 7.14 5.02 8.09
N MET A 201 6.63 4.65 9.28
CA MET A 201 5.19 4.66 9.59
C MET A 201 4.57 6.07 9.66
N LEU A 202 5.37 7.11 9.90
CA LEU A 202 4.90 8.51 9.81
C LEU A 202 4.67 8.97 8.36
N GLY A 203 5.30 8.32 7.39
CA GLY A 203 5.19 8.65 5.97
C GLY A 203 3.74 8.60 5.46
N PRO A 204 3.04 7.45 5.53
CA PRO A 204 1.67 7.32 5.04
C PRO A 204 0.69 8.30 5.68
N MET A 205 0.87 8.63 6.96
CA MET A 205 0.07 9.63 7.66
C MET A 205 0.19 11.00 6.99
N ALA A 206 1.43 11.48 6.80
CA ALA A 206 1.69 12.73 6.10
C ALA A 206 1.21 12.69 4.62
N GLY A 207 1.31 11.53 3.97
CA GLY A 207 0.78 11.30 2.62
C GLY A 207 -0.74 11.47 2.54
N PHE A 208 -1.50 10.83 3.44
CA PHE A 208 -2.96 10.98 3.53
C PHE A 208 -3.37 12.40 3.98
N MET A 209 -2.59 13.07 4.83
CA MET A 209 -2.83 14.47 5.21
C MET A 209 -2.63 15.44 4.04
N LEU A 210 -1.56 15.31 3.25
CA LEU A 210 -1.40 16.11 2.03
C LEU A 210 -2.48 15.75 0.99
N GLY A 211 -2.84 14.46 0.88
CA GLY A 211 -3.96 13.98 0.08
C GLY A 211 -5.31 14.57 0.49
N SER A 212 -5.50 14.87 1.78
CA SER A 212 -6.69 15.59 2.28
C SER A 212 -6.71 17.04 1.80
N TYR A 213 -5.59 17.74 1.92
CA TYR A 213 -5.47 19.14 1.52
C TYR A 213 -5.64 19.30 -0.01
N LEU A 214 -4.89 18.53 -0.80
CA LEU A 214 -4.94 18.60 -2.26
C LEU A 214 -6.26 18.08 -2.85
N ALA A 215 -7.00 17.21 -2.13
CA ALA A 215 -8.37 16.84 -2.52
C ALA A 215 -9.38 18.00 -2.37
N LYS A 216 -9.09 19.05 -1.56
CA LYS A 216 -9.91 20.27 -1.49
C LYS A 216 -9.56 21.31 -2.55
N THR A 217 -8.39 21.20 -3.16
CA THR A 217 -7.84 22.16 -4.13
C THR A 217 -8.17 21.70 -5.54
N TYR A 218 -8.71 22.57 -6.42
CA TYR A 218 -9.13 22.16 -7.76
C TYR A 218 -7.96 21.66 -8.62
N VAL A 219 -8.21 20.67 -9.49
CA VAL A 219 -7.16 20.01 -10.28
C VAL A 219 -6.37 20.95 -11.19
N ASP A 220 -7.01 21.93 -11.82
CA ASP A 220 -6.36 22.88 -12.73
C ASP A 220 -6.10 24.25 -12.06
N ILE A 221 -5.81 24.26 -10.76
CA ILE A 221 -5.47 25.48 -10.01
C ILE A 221 -4.31 26.24 -10.67
N GLY A 222 -4.49 27.55 -10.88
CA GLY A 222 -3.53 28.41 -11.59
C GLY A 222 -3.65 28.39 -13.12
N PHE A 223 -4.45 27.49 -13.70
CA PHE A 223 -4.75 27.43 -15.14
C PHE A 223 -6.19 27.85 -15.48
N VAL A 224 -7.09 27.83 -14.51
CA VAL A 224 -8.51 28.21 -14.64
C VAL A 224 -8.89 29.14 -13.48
N ASP A 225 -9.70 30.16 -13.76
CA ASP A 225 -10.29 31.02 -12.73
C ASP A 225 -11.28 30.22 -11.87
N LEU A 226 -11.09 30.24 -10.55
CA LEU A 226 -11.91 29.46 -9.62
C LEU A 226 -13.33 30.01 -9.48
N ASP A 227 -13.55 31.32 -9.71
CA ASP A 227 -14.90 31.91 -9.60
C ASP A 227 -15.79 31.52 -10.79
N SER A 228 -15.19 30.98 -11.86
CA SER A 228 -15.93 30.35 -12.97
C SER A 228 -16.42 28.92 -12.67
N ILE A 229 -15.95 28.30 -11.58
CA ILE A 229 -16.17 26.88 -11.29
C ILE A 229 -17.41 26.69 -10.40
N THR A 230 -18.50 26.17 -10.99
CA THR A 230 -19.78 25.98 -10.29
C THR A 230 -19.81 24.77 -9.33
N ILE A 231 -18.78 23.93 -9.35
CA ILE A 231 -18.69 22.67 -8.58
C ILE A 231 -17.80 22.85 -7.33
N THR A 232 -18.05 22.05 -6.28
CA THR A 232 -17.30 22.13 -5.01
C THR A 232 -16.66 20.79 -4.64
N TYR A 233 -15.70 20.79 -3.70
CA TYR A 233 -15.02 19.58 -3.20
C TYR A 233 -15.92 18.50 -2.55
N LYS A 234 -17.24 18.73 -2.49
CA LYS A 234 -18.26 17.77 -2.03
C LYS A 234 -19.00 17.08 -3.20
N ASP A 235 -18.77 17.51 -4.44
CA ASP A 235 -19.31 16.95 -5.68
C ASP A 235 -18.57 15.67 -6.10
N SER A 236 -19.28 14.68 -6.65
CA SER A 236 -18.68 13.39 -7.05
C SER A 236 -17.86 13.42 -8.35
N ARG A 237 -17.91 14.52 -9.11
CA ARG A 237 -17.06 14.81 -10.27
C ARG A 237 -15.89 15.72 -9.92
N TRP A 238 -15.83 16.29 -8.71
CA TRP A 238 -14.68 17.07 -8.29
C TRP A 238 -13.41 16.22 -8.35
N VAL A 239 -12.37 16.79 -8.95
CA VAL A 239 -11.02 16.23 -9.02
C VAL A 239 -10.09 17.22 -8.33
N GLY A 240 -9.39 16.73 -7.31
CA GLY A 240 -8.37 17.51 -6.60
C GLY A 240 -7.06 17.65 -7.36
N ALA A 241 -6.16 18.50 -6.87
CA ALA A 241 -4.80 18.71 -7.38
C ALA A 241 -3.85 17.51 -7.09
N TRP A 242 -4.23 16.33 -7.57
CA TRP A 242 -3.55 15.06 -7.32
C TRP A 242 -2.12 14.98 -7.88
N TRP A 243 -1.82 15.75 -8.92
CA TRP A 243 -0.48 15.79 -9.54
C TRP A 243 0.55 16.47 -8.62
N LEU A 244 0.14 17.49 -7.85
CA LEU A 244 1.04 18.34 -7.09
C LEU A 244 1.74 17.60 -5.94
N GLY A 245 1.05 16.63 -5.30
CA GLY A 245 1.67 15.82 -4.25
C GLY A 245 2.64 14.76 -4.79
N PHE A 246 2.52 14.34 -6.05
CA PHE A 246 3.54 13.50 -6.69
C PHE A 246 4.80 14.30 -7.03
N ILE A 247 4.69 15.58 -7.38
CA ILE A 247 5.83 16.50 -7.51
C ILE A 247 6.50 16.71 -6.15
N ALA A 248 5.73 16.99 -5.10
CA ALA A 248 6.24 17.13 -3.74
C ALA A 248 6.95 15.84 -3.26
N ASN A 249 6.38 14.66 -3.53
CA ASN A 249 7.00 13.37 -3.27
C ASN A 249 8.31 13.18 -4.05
N GLY A 250 8.32 13.52 -5.34
CA GLY A 250 9.52 13.45 -6.19
C GLY A 250 10.65 14.33 -5.64
N ALA A 251 10.35 15.57 -5.27
CA ALA A 251 11.32 16.49 -4.67
C ALA A 251 11.84 15.98 -3.32
N LEU A 252 10.97 15.47 -2.45
CA LEU A 252 11.35 14.88 -1.16
C LEU A 252 12.32 13.69 -1.34
N ILE A 253 12.06 12.83 -2.33
CA ILE A 253 12.91 11.67 -2.65
C ILE A 253 14.24 12.10 -3.30
N LEU A 254 14.27 13.16 -4.12
CA LEU A 254 15.53 13.73 -4.60
C LEU A 254 16.40 14.21 -3.44
N LEU A 255 15.82 14.95 -2.48
CA LEU A 255 16.53 15.39 -1.28
C LEU A 255 17.05 14.19 -0.45
N ALA A 256 16.24 13.14 -0.31
CA ALA A 256 16.65 11.90 0.35
C ALA A 256 17.77 11.15 -0.39
N SER A 257 17.90 11.34 -1.70
CA SER A 257 18.93 10.69 -2.52
C SER A 257 20.33 11.28 -2.31
N ILE A 258 20.45 12.59 -2.04
CA ILE A 258 21.73 13.32 -2.07
C ILE A 258 22.79 12.72 -1.12
N PRO A 259 22.51 12.42 0.17
CA PRO A 259 23.54 11.95 1.09
C PRO A 259 24.19 10.62 0.69
N PHE A 260 23.43 9.74 0.03
CA PHE A 260 23.88 8.39 -0.33
C PHE A 260 25.04 8.36 -1.34
N PHE A 261 25.27 9.45 -2.10
CA PHE A 261 26.39 9.55 -3.03
C PHE A 261 27.73 9.89 -2.36
N PHE A 262 27.68 10.59 -1.23
CA PHE A 262 28.85 11.04 -0.45
C PHE A 262 29.30 10.03 0.62
N LEU A 263 28.45 9.07 0.96
CA LEU A 263 28.80 8.01 1.91
C LEU A 263 29.78 6.99 1.27
N PRO A 264 30.74 6.44 2.03
CA PRO A 264 31.77 5.53 1.52
C PRO A 264 31.23 4.12 1.21
N LYS A 265 32.08 3.25 0.63
CA LYS A 265 31.73 1.84 0.38
C LYS A 265 31.64 1.01 1.68
N SER A 266 32.43 1.37 2.67
CA SER A 266 32.52 0.73 3.99
C SER A 266 32.81 1.75 5.08
N LEU A 267 32.57 1.38 6.33
CA LEU A 267 32.88 2.15 7.54
C LEU A 267 33.71 1.30 8.51
N PRO A 268 34.46 1.91 9.45
CA PRO A 268 34.89 1.19 10.64
C PRO A 268 33.65 0.73 11.42
N LYS A 269 33.71 -0.44 12.06
CA LYS A 269 32.58 -0.93 12.85
C LYS A 269 32.46 -0.11 14.13
N GLN A 270 31.24 0.11 14.58
CA GLN A 270 30.94 0.96 15.75
C GLN A 270 31.65 0.45 17.04
N GLY A 271 32.84 0.99 17.35
CA GLY A 271 33.66 0.61 18.50
C GLY A 271 35.11 0.18 18.19
N GLU A 272 35.48 0.02 16.92
CA GLU A 272 36.87 -0.30 16.53
C GLU A 272 37.81 0.92 16.54
N GLU A 273 37.24 2.14 16.56
CA GLU A 273 38.00 3.40 16.67
C GLU A 273 38.69 3.53 18.05
N ASP A 274 38.12 2.97 19.12
CA ASP A 274 38.67 3.03 20.48
C ASP A 274 39.86 2.09 20.72
N SER A 275 39.97 0.98 19.97
CA SER A 275 41.07 0.01 20.10
C SER A 275 42.28 0.37 19.22
N SER A 276 42.04 0.94 18.02
CA SER A 276 43.10 1.24 17.04
C SER A 276 44.19 2.20 17.54
N ASN A 277 43.89 3.04 18.54
CA ASN A 277 44.85 3.96 19.16
C ASN A 277 45.67 3.36 20.33
N LYS A 278 45.53 2.06 20.63
CA LYS A 278 46.23 1.40 21.77
C LYS A 278 46.69 -0.06 21.52
N SER A 279 47.34 -0.33 20.40
CA SER A 279 48.28 -1.47 20.31
C SER A 279 49.17 -1.43 19.05
N THR A 280 50.34 -0.81 19.16
CA THR A 280 51.49 -1.13 18.30
C THR A 280 52.50 -1.93 19.13
N GLU A 281 52.18 -3.18 19.44
CA GLU A 281 53.20 -4.19 19.78
C GLU A 281 52.67 -5.63 19.67
N LEU A 282 53.62 -6.55 19.53
CA LEU A 282 53.47 -7.93 19.09
C LEU A 282 53.09 -8.88 20.25
N THR A 283 52.01 -9.67 20.12
CA THR A 283 51.87 -11.02 20.74
C THR A 283 50.67 -11.79 20.18
N SER A 284 50.61 -13.10 20.43
CA SER A 284 49.85 -14.07 19.62
C SER A 284 48.90 -14.99 20.42
N TRP A 285 47.61 -14.96 20.05
CA TRP A 285 46.57 -16.03 20.13
C TRP A 285 46.27 -16.70 21.51
N PRO A 286 45.02 -17.14 21.75
CA PRO A 286 44.49 -18.39 21.17
C PRO A 286 43.11 -18.26 20.48
N GLU A 287 42.68 -19.31 19.79
CA GLU A 287 41.46 -19.38 18.96
C GLU A 287 40.32 -20.17 19.63
N GLN A 288 39.06 -19.76 19.42
CA GLN A 288 37.84 -20.60 19.48
C GLN A 288 36.65 -19.76 18.91
N GLU A 289 36.00 -20.00 17.77
CA GLU A 289 36.12 -20.98 16.66
C GLU A 289 35.85 -20.27 15.31
N ASN A 290 36.13 -20.92 14.17
CA ASN A 290 35.55 -20.58 12.87
C ASN A 290 34.87 -21.81 12.24
N PHE A 291 33.77 -21.60 11.52
CA PHE A 291 33.07 -22.67 10.79
C PHE A 291 33.76 -22.98 9.46
N LEU A 292 34.77 -23.87 9.48
CA LEU A 292 35.20 -24.81 8.42
C LEU A 292 36.53 -25.49 8.83
N PRO A 293 36.76 -26.78 8.56
CA PRO A 293 38.01 -27.46 8.92
C PRO A 293 39.07 -27.37 7.82
N ASP A 294 40.32 -27.11 8.20
CA ASP A 294 41.51 -27.32 7.36
C ASP A 294 42.08 -28.73 7.59
N GLU A 295 42.25 -29.51 6.51
CA GLU A 295 43.19 -30.64 6.47
C GLU A 295 44.19 -30.39 5.33
N ASN A 296 45.45 -30.13 5.68
CA ASN A 296 46.53 -29.98 4.72
C ASN A 296 47.01 -31.36 4.22
N GLN A 297 46.49 -31.80 3.07
CA GLN A 297 47.17 -32.79 2.22
C GLN A 297 47.26 -32.26 0.78
N ASN A 298 48.42 -32.47 0.16
CA ASN A 298 48.78 -31.83 -1.11
C ASN A 298 47.96 -32.35 -2.29
N ALA A 299 47.09 -31.52 -2.86
CA ALA A 299 46.49 -31.72 -4.17
C ALA A 299 46.20 -30.38 -4.87
N GLU A 300 46.53 -30.27 -6.16
CA GLU A 300 46.22 -29.10 -7.00
C GLU A 300 44.73 -29.09 -7.41
N ASP A 301 43.81 -28.81 -6.48
CA ASP A 301 42.39 -28.63 -6.86
C ASP A 301 42.08 -27.15 -7.14
N LYS A 302 41.79 -26.85 -8.40
CA LYS A 302 41.46 -25.49 -8.87
C LYS A 302 40.20 -25.00 -8.17
N GLU A 303 40.19 -23.72 -7.78
CA GLU A 303 38.99 -23.01 -7.31
C GLU A 303 37.83 -23.24 -8.30
N LYS A 304 36.93 -24.17 -7.97
CA LYS A 304 35.85 -24.56 -8.87
C LYS A 304 34.86 -23.41 -8.96
N ARG A 305 34.87 -22.70 -10.08
CA ARG A 305 33.86 -21.69 -10.43
C ARG A 305 32.48 -22.32 -10.37
N VAL A 306 31.79 -22.17 -9.24
CA VAL A 306 30.43 -22.69 -9.02
C VAL A 306 29.54 -22.16 -10.11
N THR A 307 29.17 -23.03 -11.04
CA THR A 307 28.49 -22.64 -12.27
C THR A 307 27.03 -22.35 -11.93
N PHE A 308 26.40 -21.39 -12.60
CA PHE A 308 24.98 -21.07 -12.38
C PHE A 308 24.06 -22.31 -12.46
N LYS A 309 24.41 -23.27 -13.33
CA LYS A 309 23.77 -24.59 -13.45
C LYS A 309 23.83 -25.45 -12.18
N GLU A 310 24.93 -25.36 -11.43
CA GLU A 310 25.12 -26.07 -10.14
C GLU A 310 24.38 -25.35 -9.02
N MET A 311 24.50 -24.02 -8.97
CA MET A 311 23.76 -23.18 -8.02
C MET A 311 22.23 -23.36 -8.13
N VAL A 312 21.70 -23.50 -9.35
CA VAL A 312 20.29 -23.83 -9.61
C VAL A 312 19.96 -25.29 -9.25
N LYS A 313 20.89 -26.22 -9.47
CA LYS A 313 20.74 -27.65 -9.12
C LYS A 313 20.55 -27.85 -7.61
N ASP A 314 21.18 -27.04 -6.77
CA ASP A 314 21.06 -27.12 -5.31
C ASP A 314 19.94 -26.21 -4.75
N PHE A 315 19.57 -25.17 -5.48
CA PHE A 315 18.43 -24.30 -5.16
C PHE A 315 17.10 -25.05 -5.19
N ILE A 316 16.81 -25.86 -6.22
CA ILE A 316 15.52 -26.55 -6.36
C ILE A 316 15.28 -27.59 -5.23
N PRO A 317 16.23 -28.45 -4.85
CA PRO A 317 16.14 -29.30 -3.65
C PRO A 317 15.94 -28.51 -2.36
N SER A 318 16.62 -27.37 -2.20
CA SER A 318 16.48 -26.50 -1.02
C SER A 318 15.10 -25.87 -0.94
N LEU A 319 14.56 -25.40 -2.08
CA LEU A 319 13.20 -24.89 -2.21
C LEU A 319 12.16 -26.00 -1.90
N LYS A 320 12.39 -27.22 -2.41
CA LYS A 320 11.54 -28.39 -2.12
C LYS A 320 11.60 -28.79 -0.64
N ARG A 321 12.78 -28.77 0.00
CA ARG A 321 12.95 -29.01 1.45
C ARG A 321 12.20 -27.96 2.27
N LEU A 322 12.28 -26.69 1.87
CA LEU A 322 11.60 -25.57 2.51
C LEU A 322 10.06 -25.70 2.45
N PHE A 323 9.47 -25.88 1.27
CA PHE A 323 8.02 -26.02 1.14
C PHE A 323 7.45 -27.37 1.63
N ARG A 324 8.30 -28.39 1.80
CA ARG A 324 7.96 -29.64 2.51
C ARG A 324 7.78 -29.43 4.02
N ASN A 325 8.28 -28.33 4.59
CA ASN A 325 7.97 -27.97 5.98
C ASN A 325 6.52 -27.45 6.08
N THR A 326 5.61 -28.34 6.48
CA THR A 326 4.17 -28.08 6.66
C THR A 326 3.87 -26.85 7.53
N ILE A 327 4.72 -26.52 8.51
CA ILE A 327 4.54 -25.34 9.37
C ILE A 327 4.83 -24.07 8.57
N PHE A 328 5.97 -24.01 7.88
CA PHE A 328 6.36 -22.88 7.02
C PHE A 328 5.32 -22.61 5.92
N SER A 329 4.90 -23.66 5.20
CA SER A 329 3.90 -23.53 4.13
C SER A 329 2.53 -23.08 4.64
N MET A 330 2.13 -23.45 5.86
CA MET A 330 0.93 -22.91 6.50
C MET A 330 1.10 -21.46 6.96
N ILE A 331 2.28 -21.05 7.46
CA ILE A 331 2.55 -19.65 7.80
C ILE A 331 2.49 -18.77 6.55
N ILE A 332 3.08 -19.20 5.43
CA ILE A 332 2.98 -18.47 4.14
C ILE A 332 1.52 -18.34 3.70
N LEU A 333 0.73 -19.41 3.71
CA LEU A 333 -0.68 -19.34 3.32
C LEU A 333 -1.48 -18.40 4.22
N THR A 334 -1.26 -18.47 5.53
CA THR A 334 -1.93 -17.60 6.52
C THR A 334 -1.59 -16.12 6.30
N ASN A 335 -0.30 -15.81 6.14
CA ASN A 335 0.16 -14.45 5.86
C ASN A 335 -0.34 -13.94 4.50
N LEU A 336 -0.41 -14.79 3.47
CA LEU A 336 -0.92 -14.43 2.15
C LEU A 336 -2.39 -14.02 2.21
N VAL A 337 -3.24 -14.76 2.92
CA VAL A 337 -4.66 -14.42 3.10
C VAL A 337 -4.83 -13.15 3.94
N ALA A 338 -4.06 -12.99 5.01
CA ALA A 338 -4.09 -11.78 5.84
C ALA A 338 -3.66 -10.51 5.07
N VAL A 339 -2.57 -10.58 4.30
CA VAL A 339 -2.11 -9.46 3.47
C VAL A 339 -3.09 -9.15 2.34
N ASN A 340 -3.74 -10.17 1.74
CA ASN A 340 -4.80 -9.96 0.75
C ASN A 340 -5.93 -9.08 1.30
N ALA A 341 -6.42 -9.38 2.51
CA ALA A 341 -7.45 -8.58 3.19
C ALA A 341 -6.97 -7.14 3.47
N PHE A 342 -5.75 -6.99 3.98
CA PHE A 342 -5.17 -5.69 4.33
C PHE A 342 -4.94 -4.79 3.11
N VAL A 343 -4.32 -5.32 2.04
CA VAL A 343 -4.03 -4.56 0.80
C VAL A 343 -5.32 -4.19 0.06
N GLY A 344 -6.30 -5.09 -0.01
CA GLY A 344 -7.61 -4.77 -0.57
C GLY A 344 -8.34 -3.67 0.21
N MET A 345 -8.34 -3.76 1.54
CA MET A 345 -8.94 -2.76 2.43
C MET A 345 -8.26 -1.38 2.27
N ILE A 346 -6.95 -1.29 2.47
CA ILE A 346 -6.23 0.00 2.49
C ILE A 346 -6.25 0.72 1.14
N THR A 347 -6.45 -0.01 0.03
CA THR A 347 -6.50 0.56 -1.32
C THR A 347 -7.83 1.24 -1.63
N PHE A 348 -8.95 0.68 -1.18
CA PHE A 348 -10.28 1.22 -1.48
C PHE A 348 -11.02 1.82 -0.27
N ILE A 349 -10.44 1.83 0.94
CA ILE A 349 -11.05 2.47 2.11
C ILE A 349 -11.40 3.97 1.92
N PRO A 350 -10.64 4.82 1.17
CA PRO A 350 -11.11 6.18 0.88
C PRO A 350 -12.40 6.15 0.05
N LYS A 351 -12.43 5.34 -1.01
CA LYS A 351 -13.59 5.17 -1.89
C LYS A 351 -14.81 4.61 -1.14
N PHE A 352 -14.61 3.66 -0.22
CA PHE A 352 -15.66 3.13 0.65
C PHE A 352 -16.25 4.22 1.55
N MET A 353 -15.43 5.08 2.15
CA MET A 353 -15.90 6.23 2.93
C MET A 353 -16.65 7.26 2.06
N GLU A 354 -16.18 7.50 0.83
CA GLU A 354 -16.86 8.39 -0.12
C GLU A 354 -18.22 7.85 -0.58
N GLN A 355 -18.34 6.55 -0.90
CA GLN A 355 -19.56 5.97 -1.47
C GLN A 355 -20.60 5.52 -0.41
N ILE A 356 -20.17 4.92 0.70
CA ILE A 356 -21.11 4.34 1.70
C ILE A 356 -21.52 5.36 2.77
N TYR A 357 -20.58 6.21 3.20
CA TYR A 357 -20.84 7.25 4.21
C TYR A 357 -20.97 8.65 3.60
N GLY A 358 -20.82 8.79 2.28
CA GLY A 358 -20.98 10.05 1.56
C GLY A 358 -20.01 11.14 2.02
N GLN A 359 -18.84 10.78 2.54
CA GLN A 359 -17.83 11.74 2.98
C GLN A 359 -17.14 12.34 1.74
N ALA A 360 -16.71 13.61 1.80
CA ALA A 360 -15.85 14.15 0.75
C ALA A 360 -14.47 13.45 0.80
N ALA A 361 -13.83 13.25 -0.36
CA ALA A 361 -12.49 12.65 -0.47
C ALA A 361 -11.49 13.23 0.54
N SER A 362 -11.50 14.56 0.71
CA SER A 362 -10.65 15.26 1.68
C SER A 362 -10.91 14.86 3.14
N ARG A 363 -12.18 14.63 3.53
CA ARG A 363 -12.55 14.23 4.90
C ARG A 363 -12.24 12.74 5.13
N ALA A 364 -12.44 11.88 4.12
CA ALA A 364 -12.01 10.49 4.17
C ALA A 364 -10.47 10.39 4.35
N ASN A 365 -9.70 11.07 3.50
CA ASN A 365 -8.24 11.10 3.59
C ASN A 365 -7.73 11.67 4.93
N PHE A 366 -8.37 12.73 5.46
CA PHE A 366 -8.03 13.27 6.78
C PHE A 366 -8.26 12.27 7.92
N ILE A 367 -9.41 11.59 7.90
CA ILE A 367 -9.78 10.60 8.92
C ILE A 367 -8.86 9.37 8.84
N ILE A 368 -8.51 8.91 7.64
CA ILE A 368 -7.56 7.81 7.46
C ILE A 368 -6.18 8.20 8.00
N GLY A 369 -5.63 9.36 7.58
CA GLY A 369 -4.31 9.84 8.00
C GLY A 369 -4.19 10.05 9.51
N THR A 370 -5.25 10.55 10.17
CA THR A 370 -5.29 10.72 11.63
C THR A 370 -5.61 9.42 12.38
N SER A 371 -6.34 8.47 11.78
CA SER A 371 -6.64 7.16 12.42
C SER A 371 -5.44 6.22 12.54
N CYS A 372 -4.36 6.46 11.78
CA CYS A 372 -3.07 5.80 11.99
C CYS A 372 -2.28 6.35 13.20
N GLN A 373 -2.81 7.37 13.90
CA GLN A 373 -2.19 8.01 15.06
C GLN A 373 -2.89 7.59 16.36
N PRO A 374 -2.17 7.39 17.49
CA PRO A 374 -2.81 7.15 18.78
C PRO A 374 -3.49 8.43 19.30
N ILE A 375 -4.78 8.57 18.94
CA ILE A 375 -5.81 9.42 19.55
C ILE A 375 -5.47 10.93 19.71
N VAL A 376 -5.99 11.75 18.80
CA VAL A 376 -6.75 12.96 19.19
C VAL A 376 -7.99 13.08 18.31
N THR A 377 -9.17 13.25 18.92
CA THR A 377 -10.42 13.53 18.22
C THR A 377 -10.61 15.02 17.95
N GLN A 378 -10.93 15.42 16.72
CA GLN A 378 -11.83 16.55 16.49
C GLN A 378 -12.81 16.26 15.34
N VAL A 379 -14.08 16.63 15.56
CA VAL A 379 -15.16 16.55 14.57
C VAL A 379 -15.63 17.97 14.29
N SER A 380 -15.59 18.38 13.02
CA SER A 380 -16.25 19.59 12.55
C SER A 380 -17.43 19.26 11.62
N ASN A 381 -18.53 20.00 11.80
CA ASN A 381 -19.76 19.91 11.03
C ASN A 381 -19.98 21.23 10.29
N ASN A 382 -20.21 21.20 8.96
CA ASN A 382 -21.36 21.86 8.34
C ASN A 382 -21.51 21.56 6.82
N PRO A 383 -22.75 21.48 6.30
CA PRO A 383 -23.04 21.36 4.87
C PRO A 383 -23.34 22.71 4.22
N SER A 384 -23.03 22.85 2.92
CA SER A 384 -23.51 23.94 2.05
C SER A 384 -23.24 23.60 0.57
N SER A 385 -24.32 23.37 -0.17
CA SER A 385 -24.59 23.76 -1.58
C SER A 385 -23.54 23.60 -2.70
N LEU A 386 -23.87 22.73 -3.67
CA LEU A 386 -24.23 23.02 -5.10
C LEU A 386 -23.31 23.94 -5.95
N LEU A 387 -23.16 23.71 -7.26
CA LEU A 387 -24.14 23.16 -8.22
C LEU A 387 -23.49 22.19 -9.27
N HIS A 388 -23.81 22.28 -10.56
CA HIS A 388 -24.72 21.36 -11.27
C HIS A 388 -23.96 20.12 -11.78
N TRP A 389 -24.25 18.82 -11.56
CA TRP A 389 -25.07 18.05 -10.60
C TRP A 389 -26.24 18.73 -9.88
N ASP A 390 -27.44 18.26 -10.21
CA ASP A 390 -28.68 18.61 -9.51
C ASP A 390 -29.34 17.35 -8.90
N PRO A 391 -28.71 16.70 -7.90
CA PRO A 391 -29.43 15.70 -7.10
C PRO A 391 -30.61 16.40 -6.44
N VAL A 392 -31.83 15.90 -6.61
CA VAL A 392 -33.03 16.50 -5.97
C VAL A 392 -33.54 15.58 -4.86
N CYS A 393 -33.78 16.16 -3.69
CA CYS A 393 -34.38 15.48 -2.56
C CYS A 393 -35.90 15.57 -2.66
N ALA A 394 -36.53 14.43 -2.91
CA ALA A 394 -37.96 14.27 -2.82
C ALA A 394 -38.44 14.26 -1.37
N TYR A 395 -39.69 14.67 -1.11
CA TYR A 395 -40.28 14.66 0.24
C TYR A 395 -40.26 13.28 0.91
N ASN A 396 -40.23 12.19 0.13
CA ASN A 396 -40.16 10.81 0.61
C ASN A 396 -38.75 10.41 1.12
N GLY A 397 -37.76 11.32 1.08
CA GLY A 397 -36.39 11.09 1.51
C GLY A 397 -35.48 10.43 0.46
N MET A 398 -35.98 10.19 -0.75
CA MET A 398 -35.18 9.68 -1.87
C MET A 398 -34.48 10.82 -2.59
N THR A 399 -33.21 10.60 -2.97
CA THR A 399 -32.44 11.53 -3.80
C THR A 399 -32.39 11.02 -5.24
N TYR A 400 -32.99 11.77 -6.17
CA TYR A 400 -32.99 11.46 -7.59
C TYR A 400 -31.78 12.11 -8.27
N ALA A 401 -31.27 11.52 -9.36
CA ALA A 401 -30.04 11.98 -10.01
C ALA A 401 -30.18 13.30 -10.80
N SER A 402 -31.40 13.70 -11.16
CA SER A 402 -31.72 15.00 -11.74
C SER A 402 -33.21 15.32 -11.50
N PRO A 403 -33.65 16.58 -11.66
CA PRO A 403 -35.07 16.92 -11.66
C PRO A 403 -35.86 16.16 -12.75
N CYS A 404 -35.21 15.93 -13.89
CA CYS A 404 -35.77 15.17 -15.01
C CYS A 404 -36.03 13.70 -14.62
N LEU A 405 -35.12 13.05 -13.88
CA LEU A 405 -35.32 11.69 -13.35
C LEU A 405 -36.32 11.61 -12.19
N ALA A 406 -36.61 12.74 -11.52
CA ALA A 406 -37.75 12.85 -10.61
C ALA A 406 -39.08 13.12 -11.34
N GLY A 407 -39.07 13.33 -12.66
CA GLY A 407 -40.23 13.62 -13.48
C GLY A 407 -40.83 15.01 -13.26
N CYS A 408 -40.05 15.96 -12.75
CA CYS A 408 -40.50 17.32 -12.44
C CYS A 408 -40.71 18.16 -13.70
N GLN A 409 -41.79 18.94 -13.72
CA GLN A 409 -42.20 19.72 -14.90
C GLN A 409 -41.98 21.23 -14.74
N THR A 410 -42.03 21.76 -13.52
CA THR A 410 -41.86 23.18 -13.23
C THR A 410 -40.88 23.40 -12.09
N SER A 411 -40.34 24.61 -11.98
CA SER A 411 -39.38 24.98 -10.93
C SER A 411 -39.58 26.43 -10.48
N THR A 412 -39.38 26.68 -9.19
CA THR A 412 -39.55 28.01 -8.57
C THR A 412 -38.38 28.33 -7.65
N GLY A 413 -37.89 29.57 -7.69
CA GLY A 413 -36.80 30.05 -6.85
C GLY A 413 -35.54 30.40 -7.66
N THR A 414 -34.41 30.53 -6.98
CA THR A 414 -33.08 30.71 -7.58
C THR A 414 -32.01 30.01 -6.74
N GLY A 415 -31.00 29.43 -7.41
CA GLY A 415 -29.87 28.77 -6.75
C GLY A 415 -30.30 27.73 -5.70
N LYS A 416 -29.81 27.88 -4.46
CA LYS A 416 -30.01 26.92 -3.36
C LYS A 416 -31.48 26.77 -2.91
N ALA A 417 -32.33 27.73 -3.25
CA ALA A 417 -33.75 27.76 -2.89
C ALA A 417 -34.66 27.25 -4.03
N MET A 418 -34.09 26.64 -5.09
CA MET A 418 -34.86 26.00 -6.15
C MET A 418 -35.68 24.82 -5.61
N VAL A 419 -36.99 24.91 -5.79
CA VAL A 419 -37.94 23.82 -5.57
C VAL A 419 -38.53 23.44 -6.93
N PHE A 420 -38.46 22.16 -7.25
CA PHE A 420 -39.10 21.57 -8.43
C PHE A 420 -40.47 21.02 -8.04
N HIS A 421 -41.45 21.12 -8.93
CA HIS A 421 -42.84 20.72 -8.68
C HIS A 421 -43.37 19.83 -9.81
N ASN A 422 -44.52 19.21 -9.51
CA ASN A 422 -45.21 18.23 -10.37
C ASN A 422 -44.31 17.05 -10.79
N CYS A 423 -43.56 16.52 -9.81
CA CYS A 423 -42.55 15.49 -10.00
C CYS A 423 -43.15 14.08 -10.03
N THR A 424 -43.44 13.58 -11.24
CA THR A 424 -44.24 12.36 -11.46
C THR A 424 -43.59 11.08 -10.92
N CYS A 425 -42.25 10.99 -10.86
CA CYS A 425 -41.56 9.79 -10.42
C CYS A 425 -41.44 9.64 -8.89
N ILE A 426 -42.06 10.55 -8.11
CA ILE A 426 -42.03 10.55 -6.64
C ILE A 426 -43.24 9.80 -6.03
N GLY A 427 -44.41 9.84 -6.69
CA GLY A 427 -45.72 9.53 -6.09
C GLY A 427 -46.11 8.05 -5.91
N ILE A 428 -45.17 7.11 -5.92
CA ILE A 428 -45.49 5.66 -6.03
C ILE A 428 -45.77 4.99 -4.65
N SER A 429 -45.73 5.73 -3.53
CA SER A 429 -45.85 5.16 -2.17
C SER A 429 -46.95 5.76 -1.27
N VAL A 430 -48.19 5.28 -1.47
CA VAL A 430 -49.24 5.04 -0.44
C VAL A 430 -49.69 6.20 0.49
N THR A 431 -49.48 7.48 0.13
CA THR A 431 -50.10 8.62 0.86
C THR A 431 -50.60 9.71 -0.11
N PRO A 432 -51.92 9.97 -0.23
CA PRO A 432 -52.47 10.83 -1.31
C PRO A 432 -52.29 12.36 -1.15
N ALA A 433 -51.59 12.85 -0.14
CA ALA A 433 -51.63 14.26 0.29
C ALA A 433 -50.25 14.87 0.62
N ALA A 434 -49.18 14.35 0.01
CA ALA A 434 -47.85 14.96 0.10
C ALA A 434 -47.51 15.71 -1.20
N ASN A 435 -47.06 16.96 -1.07
CA ASN A 435 -46.74 17.81 -2.23
C ASN A 435 -45.70 17.13 -3.12
N MET A 436 -46.00 16.92 -4.41
CA MET A 436 -45.13 16.28 -5.40
C MET A 436 -43.98 17.21 -5.84
N SER A 437 -43.17 17.61 -4.87
CA SER A 437 -42.04 18.52 -5.04
C SER A 437 -40.74 17.88 -4.57
N ALA A 438 -39.63 18.41 -5.11
CA ALA A 438 -38.29 18.04 -4.73
C ALA A 438 -37.42 19.29 -4.59
N VAL A 439 -36.63 19.34 -3.52
CA VAL A 439 -35.71 20.46 -3.24
C VAL A 439 -34.33 20.13 -3.81
N LEU A 440 -33.68 21.13 -4.40
CA LEU A 440 -32.35 20.98 -5.00
C LEU A 440 -31.29 20.68 -3.92
N GLY A 441 -30.73 19.46 -3.94
CA GLY A 441 -29.76 18.95 -2.98
C GLY A 441 -29.95 17.47 -2.64
N GLN A 442 -28.91 16.82 -2.08
CA GLN A 442 -29.07 15.49 -1.47
C GLN A 442 -29.95 15.57 -0.22
N CYS A 443 -30.77 14.56 0.04
CA CYS A 443 -31.58 14.51 1.25
C CYS A 443 -30.75 14.53 2.54
N HIS A 444 -31.30 15.17 3.58
CA HIS A 444 -30.66 15.26 4.89
C HIS A 444 -30.43 13.85 5.46
N ARG A 445 -29.17 13.54 5.81
CA ARG A 445 -28.81 12.19 6.27
C ARG A 445 -29.41 11.94 7.65
N ARG A 446 -30.08 10.80 7.84
CA ARG A 446 -30.54 10.36 9.16
C ARG A 446 -29.35 10.28 10.11
N SER A 447 -29.54 10.74 11.35
CA SER A 447 -28.52 10.72 12.43
C SER A 447 -27.90 9.33 12.67
N GLU A 448 -28.66 8.28 12.37
CA GLU A 448 -28.17 6.89 12.29
C GLU A 448 -26.89 6.74 11.46
N CYS A 449 -26.74 7.45 10.35
CA CYS A 449 -25.62 7.31 9.41
C CYS A 449 -24.30 7.77 10.06
N ASP A 450 -24.32 8.94 10.71
CA ASP A 450 -23.15 9.46 11.44
C ASP A 450 -22.84 8.61 12.69
N SER A 451 -23.85 8.04 13.34
CA SER A 451 -23.64 7.08 14.44
C SER A 451 -22.96 5.79 13.94
N LYS A 452 -23.49 5.19 12.87
CA LYS A 452 -22.93 4.00 12.21
C LYS A 452 -21.53 4.25 11.64
N PHE A 453 -21.21 5.47 11.21
CA PHE A 453 -19.86 5.88 10.81
C PHE A 453 -18.89 5.94 12.00
N LYS A 454 -19.28 6.57 13.11
CA LYS A 454 -18.46 6.63 14.33
C LYS A 454 -18.15 5.24 14.88
N ILE A 455 -19.14 4.34 14.90
CA ILE A 455 -18.97 2.94 15.34
C ILE A 455 -18.00 2.20 14.41
N TYR A 456 -18.15 2.34 13.09
CA TYR A 456 -17.21 1.75 12.11
C TYR A 456 -15.77 2.26 12.31
N MET A 457 -15.58 3.56 12.55
CA MET A 457 -14.25 4.12 12.82
C MET A 457 -13.63 3.56 14.11
N ALA A 458 -14.39 3.50 15.20
CA ALA A 458 -13.89 2.97 16.47
C ALA A 458 -13.48 1.50 16.36
N LEU A 459 -14.30 0.67 15.70
CA LEU A 459 -13.99 -0.73 15.43
C LEU A 459 -12.79 -0.91 14.48
N SER A 460 -12.64 -0.01 13.49
CA SER A 460 -11.51 -0.06 12.55
C SER A 460 -10.17 0.27 13.24
N VAL A 461 -10.14 1.28 14.11
CA VAL A 461 -8.93 1.63 14.89
C VAL A 461 -8.57 0.52 15.88
N LEU A 462 -9.57 -0.04 16.59
CA LEU A 462 -9.35 -1.17 17.50
C LEU A 462 -8.84 -2.42 16.76
N GLY A 463 -9.43 -2.75 15.61
CA GLY A 463 -8.97 -3.85 14.76
C GLY A 463 -7.56 -3.66 14.22
N ALA A 464 -7.21 -2.44 13.79
CA ALA A 464 -5.86 -2.11 13.35
C ALA A 464 -4.84 -2.25 14.47
N PHE A 465 -5.15 -1.79 15.69
CA PHE A 465 -4.30 -1.95 16.87
C PHE A 465 -4.06 -3.42 17.23
N ILE A 466 -5.13 -4.22 17.31
CA ILE A 466 -5.04 -5.67 17.58
C ILE A 466 -4.21 -6.38 16.50
N SER A 467 -4.42 -6.03 15.23
CA SER A 467 -3.67 -6.60 14.11
C SER A 467 -2.18 -6.22 14.13
N ALA A 468 -1.84 -5.00 14.56
CA ALA A 468 -0.45 -4.56 14.71
C ALA A 468 0.27 -5.35 15.81
N CYS A 469 -0.38 -5.58 16.96
CA CYS A 469 0.16 -6.41 18.04
C CYS A 469 0.47 -7.86 17.61
N GLY A 470 -0.29 -8.41 16.65
CA GLY A 470 -0.04 -9.75 16.11
C GLY A 470 1.14 -9.86 15.13
N GLY A 471 1.59 -8.74 14.53
CA GLY A 471 2.59 -8.74 13.45
C GLY A 471 3.97 -9.24 13.90
N THR A 472 4.55 -8.63 14.93
CA THR A 472 5.89 -8.96 15.41
C THR A 472 5.99 -10.40 15.97
N PRO A 473 5.05 -10.89 16.80
CA PRO A 473 5.04 -12.30 17.22
C PRO A 473 4.91 -13.27 16.05
N GLY A 474 4.07 -12.98 15.05
CA GLY A 474 3.92 -13.81 13.86
C GLY A 474 5.21 -13.94 13.04
N TYR A 475 5.97 -12.85 12.93
CA TYR A 475 7.29 -12.85 12.29
C TYR A 475 8.35 -13.64 13.09
N ILE A 476 8.33 -13.54 14.42
CA ILE A 476 9.24 -14.34 15.29
C ILE A 476 8.92 -15.84 15.19
N VAL A 477 7.63 -16.22 15.17
CA VAL A 477 7.21 -17.62 14.97
C VAL A 477 7.69 -18.17 13.63
N LEU A 478 7.65 -17.36 12.56
CA LEU A 478 8.25 -17.74 11.27
C LEU A 478 9.75 -18.01 11.41
N LEU A 479 10.52 -17.06 11.96
CA LEU A 479 11.98 -17.17 12.10
C LEU A 479 12.45 -18.38 12.92
N ARG A 480 11.64 -18.83 13.89
CA ARG A 480 11.91 -20.04 14.70
C ARG A 480 11.43 -21.33 14.05
N SER A 481 10.49 -21.27 13.12
CA SER A 481 9.95 -22.45 12.40
C SER A 481 10.86 -22.99 11.28
N ILE A 482 12.03 -22.38 11.06
CA ILE A 482 12.91 -22.63 9.90
C ILE A 482 14.34 -22.96 10.39
N GLN A 483 14.96 -23.98 9.79
CA GLN A 483 16.36 -24.36 10.05
C GLN A 483 17.32 -23.20 9.71
N PRO A 484 18.41 -22.94 10.47
CA PRO A 484 19.27 -21.76 10.28
C PRO A 484 19.79 -21.55 8.86
N ASP A 485 20.18 -22.63 8.20
CA ASP A 485 20.67 -22.70 6.81
C ASP A 485 19.62 -22.28 5.76
N LEU A 486 18.33 -22.33 6.09
CA LEU A 486 17.23 -21.99 5.19
C LEU A 486 16.58 -20.62 5.48
N LYS A 487 16.94 -19.91 6.55
CA LYS A 487 16.24 -18.69 7.00
C LYS A 487 16.24 -17.57 5.96
N SER A 488 17.39 -17.31 5.33
CA SER A 488 17.53 -16.27 4.30
C SER A 488 16.69 -16.56 3.05
N LEU A 489 16.78 -17.79 2.51
CA LEU A 489 15.95 -18.28 1.41
C LEU A 489 14.46 -18.18 1.75
N ALA A 490 14.08 -18.57 2.96
CA ALA A 490 12.70 -18.57 3.42
C ALA A 490 12.08 -17.16 3.53
N LEU A 491 12.83 -16.18 4.05
CA LEU A 491 12.40 -14.78 4.07
C LEU A 491 12.32 -14.17 2.66
N GLY A 492 13.27 -14.51 1.78
CA GLY A 492 13.21 -14.12 0.37
C GLY A 492 11.98 -14.67 -0.34
N MET A 493 11.70 -15.97 -0.19
CA MET A 493 10.52 -16.62 -0.78
C MET A 493 9.21 -16.12 -0.19
N GLN A 494 9.13 -15.88 1.12
CA GLN A 494 7.97 -15.25 1.75
C GLN A 494 7.73 -13.86 1.15
N THR A 495 8.77 -13.03 1.06
CA THR A 495 8.67 -11.67 0.53
C THR A 495 8.20 -11.69 -0.93
N LEU A 496 8.82 -12.53 -1.77
CA LEU A 496 8.44 -12.72 -3.16
C LEU A 496 6.96 -13.12 -3.31
N ILE A 497 6.50 -14.11 -2.56
CA ILE A 497 5.11 -14.59 -2.60
C ILE A 497 4.13 -13.53 -2.10
N VAL A 498 4.44 -12.86 -0.98
CA VAL A 498 3.57 -11.83 -0.39
C VAL A 498 3.46 -10.61 -1.31
N ARG A 499 4.53 -10.20 -1.99
CA ARG A 499 4.48 -9.09 -2.97
C ARG A 499 3.73 -9.50 -4.25
N THR A 500 4.04 -10.68 -4.78
CA THR A 500 3.44 -11.17 -6.05
C THR A 500 1.95 -11.48 -5.91
N LEU A 501 1.54 -12.20 -4.85
CA LEU A 501 0.17 -12.71 -4.70
C LEU A 501 -0.64 -11.97 -3.61
N GLY A 502 0.02 -11.21 -2.74
CA GLY A 502 -0.61 -10.34 -1.74
C GLY A 502 -0.59 -8.86 -2.09
N GLY A 503 0.25 -8.42 -3.03
CA GLY A 503 0.31 -7.04 -3.51
C GLY A 503 -0.52 -6.81 -4.79
N ILE A 504 -0.28 -7.61 -5.84
CA ILE A 504 -0.87 -7.36 -7.17
C ILE A 504 -2.35 -7.77 -7.30
N PRO A 505 -2.80 -8.97 -6.88
CA PRO A 505 -4.19 -9.39 -7.07
C PRO A 505 -5.25 -8.59 -6.31
N PRO A 506 -5.09 -8.21 -5.01
CA PRO A 506 -6.17 -7.60 -4.25
C PRO A 506 -6.71 -6.30 -4.85
N PRO A 507 -5.87 -5.30 -5.22
CA PRO A 507 -6.36 -4.09 -5.88
C PRO A 507 -7.21 -4.38 -7.12
N ILE A 508 -6.84 -5.40 -7.90
CA ILE A 508 -7.53 -5.77 -9.14
C ILE A 508 -8.88 -6.41 -8.83
N TYR A 509 -8.95 -7.43 -7.98
CA TYR A 509 -10.23 -8.13 -7.71
C TYR A 509 -11.17 -7.34 -6.80
N PHE A 510 -10.66 -6.57 -5.82
CA PHE A 510 -11.49 -5.61 -5.07
C PHE A 510 -12.05 -4.53 -6.02
N GLY A 511 -11.24 -4.03 -6.95
CA GLY A 511 -11.70 -3.10 -7.98
C GLY A 511 -12.82 -3.70 -8.85
N ALA A 512 -12.63 -4.90 -9.37
CA ALA A 512 -13.63 -5.59 -10.19
C ALA A 512 -14.95 -5.85 -9.44
N LEU A 513 -14.88 -6.19 -8.14
CA LEU A 513 -16.07 -6.40 -7.30
C LEU A 513 -16.78 -5.09 -6.92
N ILE A 514 -16.03 -3.98 -6.79
CA ILE A 514 -16.62 -2.63 -6.70
C ILE A 514 -17.33 -2.28 -8.00
N ASP A 515 -16.71 -2.56 -9.16
CA ASP A 515 -17.28 -2.29 -10.48
C ASP A 515 -18.58 -3.09 -10.75
N GLN A 516 -18.71 -4.31 -10.21
CA GLN A 516 -19.97 -5.08 -10.25
C GLN A 516 -21.13 -4.40 -9.49
N ALA A 517 -20.84 -3.56 -8.49
CA ALA A 517 -21.87 -2.79 -7.78
C ALA A 517 -22.28 -1.51 -8.54
N CYS A 518 -21.76 -1.25 -9.74
CA CYS A 518 -22.09 -0.05 -10.52
C CYS A 518 -23.51 -0.09 -11.11
N LEU A 519 -24.31 0.93 -10.83
CA LEU A 519 -25.65 1.14 -11.40
C LEU A 519 -25.62 2.05 -12.64
N LYS A 520 -24.74 3.06 -12.66
CA LYS A 520 -24.57 3.95 -13.82
C LYS A 520 -23.09 4.17 -14.12
N TRP A 521 -22.65 3.66 -15.27
CA TRP A 521 -21.35 3.96 -15.85
C TRP A 521 -21.31 5.38 -16.42
N GLY A 522 -20.15 6.03 -16.35
CA GLY A 522 -19.83 7.14 -17.24
C GLY A 522 -19.63 6.65 -18.67
N THR A 523 -19.73 7.57 -19.62
CA THR A 523 -19.47 7.31 -21.04
C THR A 523 -18.37 8.27 -21.48
N LYS A 524 -17.34 7.76 -22.16
CA LYS A 524 -16.25 8.59 -22.66
C LYS A 524 -16.72 9.42 -23.86
N GLN A 525 -15.99 10.50 -24.18
CA GLN A 525 -16.32 11.37 -25.33
C GLN A 525 -16.37 10.62 -26.69
N CYS A 526 -15.70 9.47 -26.80
CA CYS A 526 -15.75 8.55 -27.96
C CYS A 526 -16.86 7.48 -27.89
N GLY A 527 -17.65 7.42 -26.82
CA GLY A 527 -18.33 6.20 -26.40
C GLY A 527 -17.42 5.23 -25.64
N GLY A 528 -17.99 4.12 -25.18
CA GLY A 528 -17.32 3.16 -24.29
C GLY A 528 -17.43 3.51 -22.80
N ARG A 529 -17.21 2.51 -21.93
CA ARG A 529 -17.41 2.63 -20.47
C ARG A 529 -16.31 3.47 -19.80
N GLY A 530 -16.75 4.41 -18.97
CA GLY A 530 -15.94 5.30 -18.15
C GLY A 530 -15.69 4.80 -16.72
N ALA A 531 -15.50 5.75 -15.79
CA ALA A 531 -15.60 5.51 -14.36
C ALA A 531 -17.08 5.37 -13.95
N CYS A 532 -17.35 4.61 -12.89
CA CYS A 532 -18.72 4.50 -12.38
C CYS A 532 -19.16 5.80 -11.68
N ARG A 533 -20.39 6.24 -11.93
CA ARG A 533 -20.95 7.50 -11.41
C ARG A 533 -22.02 7.29 -10.32
N LEU A 534 -22.59 6.09 -10.21
CA LEU A 534 -23.53 5.71 -9.15
C LEU A 534 -23.40 4.21 -8.83
N TYR A 535 -23.27 3.88 -7.54
CA TYR A 535 -23.15 2.51 -7.04
C TYR A 535 -24.38 2.06 -6.23
N ASN A 536 -24.68 0.77 -6.25
CA ASN A 536 -25.61 0.13 -5.31
C ASN A 536 -24.93 -0.02 -3.95
N ALA A 537 -25.27 0.86 -3.00
CA ALA A 537 -24.64 0.90 -1.68
C ALA A 537 -24.79 -0.40 -0.87
N ASN A 538 -25.87 -1.18 -1.07
CA ASN A 538 -26.04 -2.46 -0.40
C ASN A 538 -25.10 -3.53 -0.97
N MET A 539 -25.03 -3.65 -2.30
CA MET A 539 -24.11 -4.58 -2.96
C MET A 539 -22.65 -4.22 -2.66
N PHE A 540 -22.28 -2.94 -2.83
CA PHE A 540 -20.93 -2.45 -2.54
C PHE A 540 -20.53 -2.78 -1.09
N ARG A 541 -21.37 -2.43 -0.11
CA ARG A 541 -21.07 -2.70 1.31
C ARG A 541 -20.97 -4.19 1.61
N LEU A 542 -21.89 -5.02 1.11
CA LEU A 542 -21.90 -6.45 1.37
C LEU A 542 -20.67 -7.14 0.77
N THR A 543 -20.35 -6.84 -0.50
CA THR A 543 -19.22 -7.45 -1.19
C THR A 543 -17.88 -6.94 -0.66
N PHE A 544 -17.73 -5.63 -0.41
CA PHE A 544 -16.47 -5.07 0.12
C PHE A 544 -16.18 -5.54 1.56
N LEU A 545 -17.12 -5.33 2.50
CA LEU A 545 -16.90 -5.75 3.89
C LEU A 545 -16.96 -7.27 4.04
N GLY A 546 -17.86 -7.96 3.33
CA GLY A 546 -17.98 -9.41 3.38
C GLY A 546 -16.72 -10.13 2.90
N LEU A 547 -16.03 -9.59 1.89
CA LEU A 547 -14.75 -10.14 1.44
C LEU A 547 -13.62 -9.88 2.44
N VAL A 548 -13.53 -8.66 2.99
CA VAL A 548 -12.55 -8.33 4.05
C VAL A 548 -12.76 -9.22 5.29
N ILE A 549 -14.01 -9.38 5.74
CA ILE A 549 -14.37 -10.20 6.89
C ILE A 549 -14.14 -11.69 6.58
N GLY A 550 -14.53 -12.18 5.41
CA GLY A 550 -14.33 -13.57 4.99
C GLY A 550 -12.84 -13.96 4.92
N LEU A 551 -12.01 -13.13 4.29
CA LEU A 551 -10.56 -13.31 4.28
C LEU A 551 -9.96 -13.22 5.71
N SER A 552 -10.45 -12.30 6.54
CA SER A 552 -9.99 -12.17 7.93
C SER A 552 -10.36 -13.38 8.79
N ILE A 553 -11.58 -13.92 8.64
CA ILE A 553 -12.02 -15.16 9.32
C ILE A 553 -11.16 -16.34 8.84
N LEU A 554 -10.93 -16.46 7.53
CA LEU A 554 -10.06 -17.50 6.97
C LEU A 554 -8.63 -17.42 7.52
N ALA A 555 -8.04 -16.21 7.59
CA ALA A 555 -6.72 -16.01 8.17
C ALA A 555 -6.66 -16.39 9.66
N ASN A 556 -7.68 -16.03 10.46
CA ASN A 556 -7.75 -16.40 11.88
C ASN A 556 -7.95 -17.91 12.07
N MET A 557 -8.77 -18.56 11.23
CA MET A 557 -8.94 -20.02 11.23
C MET A 557 -7.62 -20.74 10.89
N LEU A 558 -6.86 -20.23 9.91
CA LEU A 558 -5.54 -20.76 9.56
C LEU A 558 -4.53 -20.57 10.70
N TRP A 559 -4.52 -19.41 11.38
CA TRP A 559 -3.73 -19.20 12.60
C TRP A 559 -4.10 -20.20 13.72
N GLY A 560 -5.40 -20.47 13.93
CA GLY A 560 -5.86 -21.48 14.89
C GLY A 560 -5.38 -22.90 14.57
N VAL A 561 -5.50 -23.32 13.30
CA VAL A 561 -4.98 -24.62 12.83
C VAL A 561 -3.47 -24.73 12.98
N LEU A 562 -2.75 -23.65 12.66
CA LEU A 562 -1.30 -23.54 12.84
C LEU A 562 -0.89 -23.67 14.31
N TYR A 563 -1.55 -22.94 15.22
CA TYR A 563 -1.34 -23.02 16.67
C TYR A 563 -1.55 -24.45 17.18
N VAL A 564 -2.66 -25.10 16.82
CA VAL A 564 -2.94 -26.49 17.21
C VAL A 564 -1.88 -27.46 16.67
N LYS A 565 -1.33 -27.23 15.46
CA LYS A 565 -0.21 -28.03 14.94
C LYS A 565 1.10 -27.79 15.71
N ILE A 566 1.43 -26.55 16.05
CA ILE A 566 2.64 -26.20 16.83
C ILE A 566 2.57 -26.85 18.23
N VAL A 567 1.45 -26.68 18.95
CA VAL A 567 1.23 -27.30 20.27
C VAL A 567 1.30 -28.82 20.20
N LYS A 568 0.71 -29.45 19.16
CA LYS A 568 0.84 -30.91 18.95
C LYS A 568 2.28 -31.34 18.65
N LYS A 569 3.07 -30.56 17.90
CA LYS A 569 4.50 -30.83 17.66
C LYS A 569 5.30 -30.72 18.96
N GLN A 570 5.10 -29.65 19.74
CA GLN A 570 5.78 -29.46 21.04
C GLN A 570 5.44 -30.57 22.04
N LYS A 571 4.16 -30.96 22.18
CA LYS A 571 3.78 -32.10 23.04
C LYS A 571 4.41 -33.42 22.58
N LYS A 572 4.53 -33.65 21.27
CA LYS A 572 5.20 -34.85 20.71
C LYS A 572 6.73 -34.82 20.91
N LEU A 573 7.36 -33.65 20.98
CA LEU A 573 8.76 -33.49 21.33
C LEU A 573 8.98 -33.78 22.82
N ALA A 574 8.25 -33.11 23.72
CA ALA A 574 8.36 -33.36 25.16
C ALA A 574 8.17 -34.84 25.55
N LEU A 575 7.18 -35.53 24.96
CA LEU A 575 6.98 -36.97 25.18
C LEU A 575 8.12 -37.84 24.61
N ARG A 576 8.78 -37.41 23.52
CA ARG A 576 9.97 -38.09 22.98
C ARG A 576 11.19 -37.90 23.89
N ASP A 577 11.34 -36.72 24.48
CA ASP A 577 12.49 -36.40 25.33
C ASP A 577 12.37 -37.08 26.70
N GLN A 578 11.18 -37.08 27.31
CA GLN A 578 10.87 -37.93 28.48
C GLN A 578 11.12 -39.43 28.22
N ALA A 579 10.77 -39.92 27.01
CA ALA A 579 11.05 -41.31 26.64
C ALA A 579 12.55 -41.62 26.47
N LYS A 580 13.38 -40.62 26.09
CA LYS A 580 14.85 -40.76 26.08
C LYS A 580 15.41 -40.78 27.50
N GLU A 581 14.92 -39.92 28.38
CA GLU A 581 15.36 -39.82 29.78
C GLU A 581 15.07 -41.15 30.51
N ASN A 582 13.83 -41.61 30.48
CA ASN A 582 13.43 -42.91 31.06
C ASN A 582 14.22 -44.08 30.44
N GLY A 583 14.49 -44.03 29.13
CA GLY A 583 15.29 -45.05 28.43
C GLY A 583 16.79 -45.01 28.74
N ALA A 584 17.33 -43.84 29.11
CA ALA A 584 18.71 -43.68 29.57
C ALA A 584 18.87 -44.11 31.03
N GLU A 585 17.89 -43.82 31.88
CA GLU A 585 17.84 -44.26 33.28
C GLU A 585 17.69 -45.78 33.39
N GLY A 586 16.78 -46.37 32.61
CA GLY A 586 16.66 -47.83 32.48
C GLY A 586 17.95 -48.51 32.01
N LYS A 587 18.76 -47.84 31.16
CA LYS A 587 20.09 -48.33 30.77
C LYS A 587 21.15 -48.14 31.85
N ARG A 588 21.08 -47.11 32.70
CA ARG A 588 21.94 -46.99 33.88
C ARG A 588 21.66 -48.10 34.89
N LEU A 589 20.40 -48.43 35.12
CA LEU A 589 19.98 -49.57 35.95
C LEU A 589 20.42 -50.91 35.33
N SER A 590 20.20 -51.12 34.03
CA SER A 590 20.62 -52.36 33.35
C SER A 590 22.13 -52.54 33.28
N ASN A 591 22.92 -51.46 33.18
CA ASN A 591 24.39 -51.55 33.24
C ASN A 591 24.91 -52.01 34.62
N GLY A 592 24.05 -52.12 35.64
CA GLY A 592 24.37 -52.77 36.90
C GLY A 592 24.57 -54.29 36.78
N HIS A 593 23.85 -54.98 35.88
CA HIS A 593 23.92 -56.45 35.70
C HIS A 593 23.58 -56.91 34.28
N ALA A 594 24.43 -57.79 33.75
CA ALA A 594 24.29 -58.61 32.53
C ALA A 594 24.35 -57.92 31.14
N HIS A 595 25.20 -58.49 30.27
CA HIS A 595 25.23 -58.23 28.83
C HIS A 595 24.01 -58.88 28.14
N ILE A 596 23.23 -58.11 27.37
CA ILE A 596 22.28 -58.66 26.39
C ILE A 596 22.45 -57.91 25.06
N ASN A 597 22.72 -58.65 23.99
CA ASN A 597 22.80 -58.10 22.63
C ASN A 597 21.40 -57.77 22.10
N ILE A 598 21.15 -56.51 21.75
CA ILE A 598 19.96 -56.08 21.01
C ILE A 598 20.39 -55.45 19.68
N VAL A 599 19.85 -55.97 18.59
CA VAL A 599 20.20 -55.56 17.21
C VAL A 599 19.84 -54.09 16.98
N LYS A 600 20.82 -53.30 16.55
CA LYS A 600 20.71 -51.85 16.37
C LYS A 600 20.16 -51.50 14.98
N HIS A 601 18.84 -51.48 14.83
CA HIS A 601 18.22 -50.93 13.62
C HIS A 601 18.62 -49.45 13.44
N ARG A 602 19.02 -49.08 12.23
CA ARG A 602 19.66 -47.80 11.88
C ARG A 602 18.69 -46.95 11.06
N GLU A 603 17.93 -46.07 11.72
CA GLU A 603 17.13 -45.05 11.05
C GLU A 603 17.45 -43.62 11.54
N GLU A 604 17.90 -42.82 10.58
CA GLU A 604 17.88 -41.35 10.48
C GLU A 604 17.93 -40.51 11.78
N THR A 605 19.16 -40.24 12.25
CA THR A 605 19.47 -39.00 12.96
C THR A 605 19.69 -37.84 11.98
N ASN A 606 19.48 -36.60 12.46
CA ASN A 606 19.72 -35.30 11.80
C ASN A 606 18.79 -34.94 10.63
N ASN A 607 17.72 -34.16 10.92
CA ASN A 607 17.36 -32.90 10.22
C ASN A 607 15.94 -32.36 10.55
N GLU A 608 15.58 -32.21 11.83
CA GLU A 608 14.42 -31.40 12.24
C GLU A 608 14.86 -30.31 13.23
N SER A 609 14.47 -29.05 12.99
CA SER A 609 14.77 -27.95 13.91
C SER A 609 13.90 -27.99 15.17
N THR A 610 14.56 -27.73 16.31
CA THR A 610 13.96 -27.18 17.53
C THR A 610 13.31 -25.81 17.26
N ILE A 611 12.38 -25.42 18.13
CA ILE A 611 11.52 -24.22 18.04
C ILE A 611 11.84 -23.29 19.22
#